data_AF-A0A958ERN0-F1
#
_entry.id   AF-A0A958ERN0-F1
#
_cell.length_a   1.000
_cell.length_b   1.000
_cell.length_c   1.000
_cell.angle_alpha   90.00
_cell.angle_beta   90.00
_cell.angle_gamma   90.00
#
_symmetry.space_group_name_H-M   'P 1'
#
loop_
_entity.id
_entity.type
_entity.pdbx_description
1 polymer ?
#
loop_
_entity_poly.entity_id
_entity_poly.type
_entity_poly.pdbx_seq_one_letter_code
_entity_poly.pdbx_strand_id
1 'polypeptide(L)'
;MQDQIKKAIDAPSETFTDLGKRVLNIIVPGSKLWPKFVNLPVVFPLHWLAKKVQTALQKITHEVITETMMVLEMPGSVLALGKNLDKTFPDTFKEISLPELREFLDKYDPCPDGKGNCAAENWTDLRQRMHYIIHLFKAYADDTSIFSAPFSKKQVALIEKGIIPDGKL
;
A
#
# COMPACT_ATOMS: atom_id res chain seq x y z
N MET A 1 6.72 17.02 -6.34
CA MET A 1 5.43 16.30 -6.33
C MET A 1 5.25 15.47 -5.05
N GLN A 2 6.25 14.70 -4.58
CA GLN A 2 6.18 13.97 -3.30
C GLN A 2 5.95 14.86 -2.06
N ASP A 3 6.52 16.07 -2.03
CA ASP A 3 6.34 16.99 -0.90
C ASP A 3 4.90 17.47 -0.69
N GLN A 4 4.12 17.59 -1.77
CA GLN A 4 2.72 18.05 -1.67
C GLN A 4 1.80 16.94 -1.13
N ILE A 5 2.09 15.68 -1.49
CA ILE A 5 1.39 14.50 -0.95
C ILE A 5 1.67 14.35 0.54
N LYS A 6 2.94 14.53 0.95
CA LYS A 6 3.34 14.50 2.36
C LYS A 6 2.66 15.61 3.17
N LYS A 7 2.63 16.84 2.65
CA LYS A 7 1.91 17.96 3.29
C LYS A 7 0.40 17.73 3.41
N ALA A 8 -0.24 17.11 2.42
CA ALA A 8 -1.67 16.82 2.46
C ALA A 8 -2.00 15.74 3.50
N ILE A 9 -1.15 14.72 3.64
CA ILE A 9 -1.28 13.67 4.66
C ILE A 9 -1.03 14.23 6.07
N ASP A 10 -0.10 15.18 6.22
CA ASP A 10 0.23 15.82 7.49
C ASP A 10 -0.75 16.95 7.88
N ALA A 11 -1.62 17.43 6.98
CA ALA A 11 -2.53 18.56 7.24
C ALA A 11 -3.46 18.44 8.49
N PRO A 12 -3.90 17.24 8.95
CA PRO A 12 -4.67 17.13 10.20
C PRO A 12 -3.87 17.51 11.46
N SER A 13 -2.56 17.73 11.35
CA SER A 13 -1.64 17.95 12.46
C SER A 13 -1.72 19.30 13.17
N GLU A 14 -2.37 20.30 12.58
CA GLU A 14 -2.51 21.59 13.27
C GLU A 14 -3.49 21.52 14.47
N THR A 15 -4.26 20.42 14.58
CA THR A 15 -5.17 20.13 15.71
C THR A 15 -4.44 19.62 16.98
N PHE A 16 -3.12 19.43 16.94
CA PHE A 16 -2.42 18.64 17.96
C PHE A 16 -2.19 19.29 19.33
N THR A 17 -2.22 20.61 19.42
CA THR A 17 -2.16 21.31 20.72
C THR A 17 -3.43 21.05 21.55
N ASP A 18 -4.55 20.74 20.88
CA ASP A 18 -5.82 20.43 21.52
C ASP A 18 -5.88 18.97 22.01
N LEU A 19 -5.22 18.04 21.32
CA LEU A 19 -5.14 16.62 21.71
C LEU A 19 -4.46 16.41 23.07
N GLY A 20 -3.31 17.05 23.32
CA GLY A 20 -2.62 16.93 24.61
C GLY A 20 -3.48 17.43 25.78
N LYS A 21 -4.23 18.52 25.59
CA LYS A 21 -5.16 19.06 26.59
C LYS A 21 -6.38 18.16 26.80
N ARG A 22 -6.92 17.56 25.73
CA ARG A 22 -8.04 16.61 25.79
C ARG A 22 -7.65 15.34 26.55
N VAL A 23 -6.50 14.75 26.25
CA VAL A 23 -6.00 13.55 26.95
C VAL A 23 -5.74 13.86 28.43
N LEU A 24 -5.13 15.01 28.74
CA LEU A 24 -4.90 15.43 30.13
C LEU A 24 -6.21 15.60 30.91
N ASN A 25 -7.26 16.13 30.28
CA ASN A 25 -8.57 16.29 30.90
C ASN A 25 -9.33 14.97 31.10
N ILE A 26 -9.02 13.93 30.32
CA ILE A 26 -9.57 12.59 30.53
C ILE A 26 -8.90 11.91 31.72
N ILE A 27 -7.58 12.08 31.87
CA ILE A 27 -6.80 11.46 32.95
C ILE A 27 -7.00 12.20 34.29
N VAL A 28 -7.07 13.53 34.26
CA VAL A 28 -7.30 14.38 35.44
C VAL A 28 -8.47 15.33 35.13
N PRO A 29 -9.70 14.95 35.52
CA PRO A 29 -10.87 15.80 35.36
C PRO A 29 -10.70 17.05 36.24
N GLY A 30 -10.49 18.22 35.61
CA GLY A 30 -10.23 19.49 36.33
C GLY A 30 -8.94 20.20 35.93
N SER A 31 -8.07 19.55 35.15
CA SER A 31 -6.83 20.14 34.60
C SER A 31 -7.06 21.37 33.71
N LYS A 32 -8.29 21.58 33.20
CA LYS A 32 -8.70 22.81 32.50
C LYS A 32 -8.56 24.08 33.35
N LEU A 33 -8.63 23.96 34.67
CA LEU A 33 -8.56 25.09 35.62
C LEU A 33 -7.12 25.38 36.07
N TRP A 34 -6.13 24.58 35.66
CA TRP A 34 -4.75 24.77 36.09
C TRP A 34 -4.10 25.99 35.43
N PRO A 35 -3.26 26.72 36.19
CA PRO A 35 -2.47 27.81 35.63
C PRO A 35 -1.55 27.35 34.49
N LYS A 36 -1.33 28.21 33.49
CA LYS A 36 -0.55 27.87 32.28
C LYS A 36 0.88 27.38 32.59
N PHE A 37 1.48 27.86 33.68
CA PHE A 37 2.83 27.46 34.11
C PHE A 37 2.91 26.02 34.63
N VAL A 38 1.80 25.44 35.11
CA VAL A 38 1.70 24.02 35.51
C VAL A 38 1.30 23.15 34.32
N ASN A 39 0.42 23.67 33.46
CA ASN A 39 -0.09 22.93 32.31
C ASN A 39 0.96 22.73 31.21
N LEU A 40 1.81 23.71 30.92
CA LEU A 40 2.83 23.57 29.86
C LEU A 40 3.80 22.38 30.06
N PRO A 41 4.44 22.22 31.24
CA PRO A 41 5.43 21.15 31.42
C PRO A 41 4.80 19.76 31.45
N VAL A 42 3.52 19.62 31.82
CA VAL A 42 2.81 18.33 31.87
C VAL A 42 2.19 17.97 30.51
N VAL A 43 1.71 18.95 29.75
CA VAL A 43 1.13 18.72 28.42
C VAL A 43 2.20 18.33 27.41
N PHE A 44 3.44 18.83 27.54
CA PHE A 44 4.52 18.53 26.60
C PHE A 44 4.89 17.04 26.49
N PRO A 45 5.18 16.29 27.57
CA PRO A 45 5.47 14.86 27.47
C PRO A 45 4.25 14.06 27.01
N LEU A 46 3.04 14.46 27.42
CA LEU A 46 1.80 13.82 26.99
C LEU A 46 1.54 14.01 25.50
N HIS A 47 1.84 15.20 24.98
CA HIS A 47 1.81 15.50 23.55
C HIS A 47 2.86 14.68 22.78
N TRP A 48 4.08 14.56 23.31
CA TRP A 48 5.12 13.73 22.71
C TRP A 48 4.71 12.26 22.62
N LEU A 49 4.12 11.73 23.70
CA LEU A 49 3.60 10.36 23.73
C LEU A 49 2.44 10.18 22.75
N ALA A 50 1.47 11.10 22.74
CA ALA A 50 0.35 11.08 21.80
C ALA A 50 0.84 11.11 20.35
N LYS A 51 1.86 11.92 20.05
CA LYS A 51 2.50 11.99 18.72
C LYS A 51 3.14 10.66 18.34
N LYS A 52 3.87 10.01 19.26
CA LYS A 52 4.48 8.68 19.02
C LYS A 52 3.43 7.62 18.73
N VAL A 53 2.36 7.56 19.53
CA VAL A 53 1.25 6.62 19.33
C VAL A 53 0.55 6.89 18.01
N GLN A 54 0.30 8.15 17.67
CA GLN A 54 -0.35 8.52 16.41
C GLN A 54 0.51 8.16 15.19
N THR A 55 1.81 8.44 15.20
CA THR A 55 2.70 8.06 14.09
C THR A 55 2.72 6.55 13.91
N ALA A 56 2.73 5.79 15.00
CA ALA A 56 2.63 4.33 14.94
C ALA A 56 1.26 3.89 14.38
N LEU A 57 0.17 4.50 14.82
CA LEU A 57 -1.18 4.17 14.37
C LEU A 57 -1.39 4.56 12.89
N GLN A 58 -0.89 5.70 12.45
CA GLN A 58 -0.89 6.09 11.04
C GLN A 58 -0.09 5.13 10.19
N LYS A 59 1.07 4.68 10.67
CA LYS A 59 1.87 3.66 9.99
C LYS A 59 1.09 2.36 9.85
N ILE A 60 0.51 1.85 10.94
CA ILE A 60 -0.31 0.62 10.94
C ILE A 60 -1.53 0.78 10.04
N THR A 61 -2.27 1.88 10.14
CA THR A 61 -3.45 2.14 9.29
C THR A 61 -3.06 2.23 7.82
N HIS A 62 -1.95 2.88 7.49
CA HIS A 62 -1.44 2.88 6.12
C HIS A 62 -1.06 1.47 5.67
N GLU A 63 -0.37 0.70 6.49
CA GLU A 63 0.00 -0.69 6.19
C GLU A 63 -1.25 -1.55 5.96
N VAL A 64 -2.26 -1.47 6.83
CA VAL A 64 -3.51 -2.23 6.72
C VAL A 64 -4.36 -1.79 5.53
N ILE A 65 -4.53 -0.49 5.29
CA ILE A 65 -5.25 0.01 4.11
C ILE A 65 -4.51 -0.40 2.83
N THR A 66 -3.18 -0.28 2.82
CA THR A 66 -2.34 -0.71 1.70
C THR A 66 -2.53 -2.20 1.47
N GLU A 67 -2.42 -3.04 2.49
CA GLU A 67 -2.66 -4.50 2.42
C GLU A 67 -4.06 -4.84 1.90
N THR A 68 -5.09 -4.09 2.33
CA THR A 68 -6.49 -4.31 1.91
C THR A 68 -6.75 -3.83 0.48
N MET A 69 -6.08 -2.77 0.03
CA MET A 69 -6.17 -2.24 -1.36
C MET A 69 -5.18 -2.94 -2.32
N MET A 70 -4.32 -3.82 -1.79
CA MET A 70 -3.31 -4.58 -2.52
C MET A 70 -3.84 -5.91 -3.04
N VAL A 71 -5.02 -5.88 -3.66
CA VAL A 71 -5.60 -7.06 -4.29
C VAL A 71 -5.69 -6.81 -5.79
N LEU A 72 -5.03 -7.66 -6.57
CA LEU A 72 -5.10 -7.66 -8.02
C LEU A 72 -5.87 -8.90 -8.47
N GLU A 73 -7.03 -8.70 -9.07
CA GLU A 73 -7.76 -9.78 -9.70
C GLU A 73 -7.20 -10.05 -11.10
N MET A 74 -6.91 -11.32 -11.35
CA MET A 74 -6.45 -11.86 -12.62
C MET A 74 -7.45 -12.92 -13.12
N PRO A 75 -7.44 -13.27 -14.41
CA PRO A 75 -8.23 -14.39 -14.91
C PRO A 75 -7.89 -15.66 -14.12
N GLY A 76 -8.88 -16.18 -13.39
CA GLY A 76 -8.75 -17.40 -12.59
C GLY A 76 -8.02 -17.27 -11.25
N SER A 77 -7.53 -16.09 -10.84
CA SER A 77 -6.84 -15.92 -9.56
C SER A 77 -7.00 -14.53 -8.95
N VAL A 78 -6.84 -14.44 -7.63
CA VAL A 78 -6.80 -13.18 -6.88
C VAL A 78 -5.44 -13.12 -6.20
N LEU A 79 -4.65 -12.11 -6.54
CA LEU A 79 -3.30 -11.92 -6.03
C LEU A 79 -3.30 -10.86 -4.94
N ALA A 80 -2.71 -11.18 -3.79
CA ALA A 80 -2.40 -10.19 -2.76
C ALA A 80 -0.99 -9.66 -3.01
N LEU A 81 -0.85 -8.36 -3.31
CA LEU A 81 0.44 -7.74 -3.65
C LEU A 81 1.44 -7.75 -2.47
N GLY A 82 0.93 -7.90 -1.25
CA GLY A 82 1.75 -8.11 -0.03
C GLY A 82 2.22 -9.55 0.17
N LYS A 83 1.91 -10.47 -0.75
CA LYS A 83 2.35 -11.87 -0.72
C LYS A 83 3.23 -12.19 -1.91
N ASN A 84 4.13 -13.16 -1.72
CA ASN A 84 4.94 -13.66 -2.82
C ASN A 84 4.07 -14.36 -3.86
N LEU A 85 4.50 -14.28 -5.11
CA LEU A 85 3.92 -15.08 -6.17
C LEU A 85 4.46 -16.51 -6.08
N ASP A 86 3.55 -17.49 -6.08
CA ASP A 86 3.90 -18.92 -5.99
C ASP A 86 4.21 -19.56 -7.36
N LYS A 87 4.24 -18.77 -8.44
CA LYS A 87 4.54 -19.24 -9.81
C LYS A 87 6.05 -19.18 -10.08
N THR A 88 6.58 -20.23 -10.68
CA THR A 88 7.93 -20.27 -11.24
C THR A 88 8.00 -19.49 -12.55
N PHE A 89 9.16 -18.90 -12.85
CA PHE A 89 9.36 -18.19 -14.10
C PHE A 89 9.54 -19.15 -15.29
N PRO A 90 8.98 -18.84 -16.46
CA PRO A 90 9.26 -19.56 -17.69
C PRO A 90 10.73 -19.55 -18.09
N ASP A 91 11.14 -20.56 -18.84
CA ASP A 91 12.51 -20.72 -19.34
C ASP A 91 12.97 -19.56 -20.23
N THR A 92 12.03 -18.84 -20.86
CA THR A 92 12.26 -17.65 -21.68
C THR A 92 13.05 -16.56 -20.95
N PHE A 93 13.01 -16.51 -19.62
CA PHE A 93 13.75 -15.53 -18.81
C PHE A 93 15.11 -16.03 -18.29
N LYS A 94 15.52 -17.27 -18.60
CA LYS A 94 16.85 -17.78 -18.22
C LYS A 94 17.97 -17.07 -18.96
N GLU A 95 17.73 -16.65 -20.21
CA GLU A 95 18.71 -15.99 -21.06
C GLU A 95 18.17 -14.64 -21.56
N ILE A 96 18.42 -13.57 -20.79
CA ILE A 96 18.04 -12.22 -21.19
C ILE A 96 19.18 -11.59 -22.00
N SER A 97 18.98 -11.52 -23.32
CA SER A 97 19.97 -11.06 -24.29
C SER A 97 19.95 -9.55 -24.53
N LEU A 98 18.83 -8.87 -24.25
CA LEU A 98 18.68 -7.42 -24.47
C LEU A 98 19.40 -6.62 -23.36
N PRO A 99 20.45 -5.84 -23.67
CA PRO A 99 21.25 -5.16 -22.64
C PRO A 99 20.46 -4.16 -21.79
N GLU A 100 19.58 -3.37 -22.42
CA GLU A 100 18.75 -2.37 -21.75
C GLU A 100 17.79 -3.01 -20.75
N LEU A 101 17.22 -4.17 -21.10
CA LEU A 101 16.36 -4.93 -20.20
C LEU A 101 17.16 -5.50 -19.03
N ARG A 102 18.40 -5.94 -19.27
CA ARG A 102 19.29 -6.42 -18.21
C ARG A 102 19.59 -5.31 -17.20
N GLU A 103 19.97 -4.12 -17.67
CA GLU A 103 20.23 -2.97 -16.80
C GLU A 103 18.98 -2.58 -15.99
N PHE A 104 17.81 -2.62 -16.62
CA PHE A 104 16.54 -2.36 -15.94
C PHE A 104 16.24 -3.40 -14.85
N LEU A 105 16.45 -4.68 -15.14
CA LEU A 105 16.23 -5.76 -14.17
C LEU A 105 17.25 -5.71 -13.04
N ASP A 106 18.52 -5.42 -13.30
CA ASP A 106 19.54 -5.26 -12.26
C ASP A 106 19.16 -4.14 -11.27
N LYS A 107 18.43 -3.11 -11.73
CA LYS A 107 17.99 -2.00 -10.90
C LYS A 107 16.78 -2.31 -10.01
N TYR A 108 15.84 -3.11 -10.50
CA TYR A 108 14.52 -3.28 -9.87
C TYR A 108 14.18 -4.72 -9.50
N ASP A 109 14.94 -5.70 -9.96
CA ASP A 109 14.74 -7.12 -9.72
C ASP A 109 16.06 -7.87 -9.48
N PRO A 110 16.67 -7.70 -8.30
CA PRO A 110 17.93 -8.36 -7.96
C PRO A 110 17.79 -9.85 -7.65
N CYS A 111 16.58 -10.45 -7.75
CA CYS A 111 16.31 -11.86 -7.44
C CYS A 111 15.98 -12.65 -8.73
N PRO A 112 17.01 -13.12 -9.47
CA PRO A 112 16.81 -13.66 -10.81
C PRO A 112 16.10 -15.02 -10.87
N ASP A 113 16.13 -15.80 -9.78
CA ASP A 113 15.63 -17.17 -9.75
C ASP A 113 14.14 -17.31 -9.39
N GLY A 114 13.45 -16.18 -9.19
CA GLY A 114 12.01 -16.16 -8.91
C GLY A 114 11.62 -16.81 -7.59
N LYS A 115 12.60 -17.10 -6.72
CA LYS A 115 12.36 -17.72 -5.43
C LYS A 115 11.99 -16.67 -4.39
N GLY A 116 10.72 -16.29 -4.42
CA GLY A 116 9.95 -16.11 -3.19
C GLY A 116 10.24 -14.88 -2.33
N ASN A 117 10.63 -13.74 -2.91
CA ASN A 117 10.69 -12.49 -2.13
C ASN A 117 10.26 -11.25 -2.90
N CYS A 118 9.18 -11.32 -3.67
CA CYS A 118 8.62 -10.16 -4.36
C CYS A 118 7.52 -9.42 -3.59
N ALA A 119 7.04 -9.96 -2.47
CA ALA A 119 6.03 -9.34 -1.62
C ALA A 119 6.41 -7.89 -1.33
N ALA A 120 5.49 -6.96 -1.62
CA ALA A 120 5.70 -5.56 -1.32
C ALA A 120 5.09 -5.22 0.04
N GLU A 121 5.93 -4.82 0.99
CA GLU A 121 5.49 -4.31 2.31
C GLU A 121 4.97 -2.87 2.21
N ASN A 122 5.49 -2.10 1.26
CA ASN A 122 5.11 -0.70 1.03
C ASN A 122 4.98 -0.38 -0.46
N TRP A 123 3.74 -0.35 -0.95
CA TRP A 123 3.44 -0.03 -2.36
C TRP A 123 3.79 1.40 -2.78
N THR A 124 4.01 2.30 -1.82
CA THR A 124 4.44 3.68 -2.11
C THR A 124 5.93 3.77 -2.45
N ASP A 125 6.71 2.74 -2.10
CA ASP A 125 8.10 2.60 -2.50
C ASP A 125 8.18 2.14 -3.96
N LEU A 126 8.83 2.95 -4.80
CA LEU A 126 8.94 2.67 -6.23
C LEU A 126 9.70 1.36 -6.50
N ARG A 127 10.75 1.06 -5.73
CA ARG A 127 11.53 -0.16 -5.97
C ARG A 127 10.73 -1.39 -5.60
N GLN A 128 10.05 -1.42 -4.46
CA GLN A 128 9.21 -2.55 -4.08
C GLN A 128 8.08 -2.77 -5.09
N ARG A 129 7.44 -1.69 -5.52
CA ARG A 129 6.38 -1.77 -6.54
C ARG A 129 6.90 -2.31 -7.87
N MET A 130 8.02 -1.77 -8.38
CA MET A 130 8.59 -2.23 -9.65
C MET A 130 9.07 -3.68 -9.56
N HIS A 131 9.67 -4.08 -8.44
CA HIS A 131 10.09 -5.46 -8.19
C HIS A 131 8.91 -6.44 -8.30
N TYR A 132 7.80 -6.15 -7.61
CA TYR A 132 6.59 -6.97 -7.69
C TYR A 132 6.03 -7.03 -9.12
N ILE A 133 5.93 -5.88 -9.80
CA ILE A 133 5.40 -5.81 -11.17
C ILE A 133 6.25 -6.65 -12.14
N ILE A 134 7.57 -6.59 -12.02
CA ILE A 134 8.48 -7.40 -12.85
C ILE A 134 8.25 -8.89 -12.58
N HIS A 135 8.18 -9.30 -11.32
CA HIS A 135 7.87 -10.68 -10.95
C HIS A 135 6.51 -11.13 -11.49
N LEU A 136 5.50 -10.27 -11.45
CA LEU A 136 4.18 -10.54 -12.02
C LEU A 136 4.27 -10.79 -13.52
N PHE A 137 4.97 -9.92 -14.27
CA PHE A 137 5.17 -10.12 -15.71
C PHE A 137 5.94 -11.40 -16.01
N LYS A 138 7.01 -11.70 -15.27
CA LYS A 138 7.77 -12.94 -15.46
C LYS A 138 6.93 -14.17 -15.18
N ALA A 139 6.20 -14.19 -14.06
CA ALA A 139 5.37 -15.32 -13.64
C ALA A 139 4.19 -15.61 -14.57
N TYR A 140 3.66 -14.58 -15.27
CA TYR A 140 2.49 -14.71 -16.13
C TYR A 140 2.79 -14.48 -17.62
N ALA A 141 4.06 -14.43 -18.03
CA ALA A 141 4.43 -14.14 -19.41
C ALA A 141 3.81 -15.10 -20.45
N ASP A 142 3.72 -16.39 -20.10
CA ASP A 142 3.16 -17.43 -20.96
C ASP A 142 1.64 -17.62 -20.75
N ASP A 143 1.04 -16.88 -19.82
CA ASP A 143 -0.36 -17.02 -19.47
C ASP A 143 -1.24 -16.28 -20.47
N THR A 144 -1.68 -16.98 -21.51
CA THR A 144 -2.51 -16.37 -22.57
C THR A 144 -3.90 -15.95 -22.09
N SER A 145 -4.35 -16.41 -20.91
CA SER A 145 -5.66 -16.06 -20.36
C SER A 145 -5.75 -14.57 -20.00
N ILE A 146 -4.62 -13.89 -19.76
CA ILE A 146 -4.59 -12.44 -19.48
C ILE A 146 -5.07 -11.59 -20.65
N PHE A 147 -5.09 -12.15 -21.87
CA PHE A 147 -5.62 -11.50 -23.07
C PHE A 147 -7.11 -11.79 -23.30
N SER A 148 -7.72 -12.63 -22.46
CA SER A 148 -9.15 -12.90 -22.54
C SER A 148 -9.97 -11.70 -22.06
N ALA A 149 -11.16 -11.50 -22.64
CA ALA A 149 -12.04 -10.44 -22.21
C ALA A 149 -12.51 -10.69 -20.76
N PRO A 150 -12.44 -9.68 -19.87
CA PRO A 150 -12.84 -9.84 -18.47
C PRO A 150 -14.35 -10.12 -18.32
N PHE A 151 -15.15 -9.66 -19.29
CA PHE A 151 -16.59 -9.84 -19.33
C PHE A 151 -17.01 -10.50 -20.64
N SER A 152 -18.02 -11.37 -20.54
CA SER A 152 -18.72 -11.87 -21.73
C SER A 152 -19.45 -10.74 -22.46
N LYS A 153 -19.71 -10.90 -23.76
CA LYS A 153 -20.50 -9.93 -24.56
C LYS A 153 -21.87 -9.62 -23.92
N LYS A 154 -22.48 -10.61 -23.27
CA LYS A 154 -23.76 -10.44 -22.57
C LYS A 154 -23.62 -9.55 -21.33
N GLN A 155 -22.56 -9.73 -20.56
CA GLN A 155 -22.28 -8.89 -19.39
C GLN A 155 -21.94 -7.46 -19.82
N VAL A 156 -21.14 -7.28 -20.87
CA VAL A 156 -20.85 -5.94 -21.43
C VAL A 156 -22.15 -5.22 -21.82
N ALA A 157 -23.05 -5.89 -22.54
CA ALA A 157 -24.33 -5.31 -22.93
C ALA A 157 -25.27 -4.95 -21.76
N LEU A 158 -25.10 -5.58 -20.59
CA LEU A 158 -25.82 -5.23 -19.36
C LEU A 158 -25.17 -4.01 -18.67
N ILE A 159 -23.84 -3.99 -18.58
CA ILE A 159 -23.07 -2.88 -18.01
C ILE A 159 -23.32 -1.59 -18.80
N GLU A 160 -23.32 -1.66 -20.13
CA GLU A 160 -23.62 -0.52 -21.01
C GLU A 160 -25.02 0.05 -20.78
N LYS A 161 -25.95 -0.73 -20.20
CA LYS A 161 -27.30 -0.31 -19.83
C LYS A 161 -27.41 0.12 -18.36
N GLY A 162 -26.29 0.18 -17.63
CA GLY A 162 -26.25 0.49 -16.20
C GLY A 162 -26.77 -0.64 -15.29
N ILE A 163 -26.87 -1.87 -15.80
CA ILE A 163 -27.35 -3.04 -15.06
C ILE A 163 -26.14 -3.85 -14.59
N ILE A 164 -26.11 -4.19 -13.29
CA ILE A 164 -25.09 -5.06 -12.72
C ILE A 164 -25.35 -6.50 -13.21
N PRO A 165 -24.43 -7.12 -13.96
CA PRO A 165 -24.60 -8.49 -14.44
C PRO A 165 -24.49 -9.52 -13.32
N ASP A 166 -25.26 -10.60 -13.40
CA ASP A 166 -25.05 -11.79 -12.57
C ASP A 166 -23.77 -12.54 -12.99
N GLY A 167 -23.17 -13.28 -12.05
CA GLY A 167 -21.98 -14.11 -12.26
C GLY A 167 -20.68 -13.45 -11.78
N LYS A 168 -19.54 -13.95 -12.25
CA LYS A 168 -18.23 -13.37 -11.92
C LYS A 168 -18.09 -12.00 -12.58
N LEU A 169 -17.83 -10.97 -11.77
CA LEU A 169 -17.52 -9.60 -12.19
C LEU A 169 -16.04 -9.30 -12.02
#